data_AF-A0A974SRL4-F1
#
_entry.id   AF-A0A974SRL4-F1
#
_cell.length_a   1.000
_cell.length_b   1.000
_cell.length_c   1.000
_cell.angle_alpha   90.00
_cell.angle_beta   90.00
_cell.angle_gamma   90.00
#
_symmetry.space_group_name_H-M   'P 1'
#
loop_
_entity.id
_entity.type
_entity.pdbx_description
1 polymer ?
#
loop_
_entity_poly.entity_id
_entity_poly.type
_entity_poly.pdbx_seq_one_letter_code
_entity_poly.pdbx_strand_id
1 'polypeptide(L)' 'MLNLDLRKIYRFAPVALKPAEPLPIGAMYYYECLDCQGIVNSVPHTPAQCPCGNLSGAAGKVEIRDPNRLRVMTGKLK' A
#
# COMPACT_ATOMS: atom_id res chain seq x y z
N MET A 1 -2.59 -15.73 7.28
CA MET A 1 -2.26 -14.70 6.27
C MET A 1 -0.88 -15.01 5.72
N LEU A 2 -0.72 -15.11 4.40
CA LEU A 2 0.62 -15.21 3.83
C LEU A 2 1.37 -13.89 4.12
N ASN A 3 2.40 -13.95 4.95
CA ASN A 3 3.36 -12.87 5.15
C ASN A 3 4.27 -12.76 3.93
N LEU A 4 3.67 -12.51 2.76
CA LEU A 4 4.41 -12.33 1.52
C LEU A 4 4.98 -10.91 1.51
N ASP A 5 6.28 -10.81 1.68
CA ASP A 5 6.99 -9.56 1.44
C ASP A 5 6.98 -9.25 -0.06
N LEU A 6 6.10 -8.34 -0.48
CA LEU A 6 5.93 -7.93 -1.87
C LEU A 6 7.22 -7.37 -2.48
N ARG A 7 8.17 -6.88 -1.67
CA ARG A 7 9.47 -6.36 -2.16
C ARG A 7 10.35 -7.46 -2.77
N LYS A 8 10.06 -8.73 -2.48
CA LYS A 8 10.73 -9.87 -3.12
C LYS A 8 10.30 -10.05 -4.58
N ILE A 9 9.10 -9.59 -4.95
CA ILE A 9 8.49 -9.79 -6.26
C ILE A 9 8.46 -8.49 -7.08
N TYR A 10 8.29 -7.35 -6.43
CA TYR A 10 8.16 -6.04 -7.07
C TYR A 10 9.32 -5.11 -6.72
N ARG A 11 9.59 -4.16 -7.62
CA ARG A 11 10.37 -2.95 -7.38
C ARG A 11 9.38 -1.82 -7.08
N PHE A 12 9.58 -1.13 -5.97
CA PHE A 12 8.72 -0.02 -5.56
C PHE A 12 9.43 1.32 -5.77
N ALA A 13 8.71 2.31 -6.28
CA ALA A 13 9.18 3.68 -6.41
C ALA A 13 8.16 4.65 -5.77
N PRO A 14 8.62 5.63 -4.98
CA PRO A 14 7.72 6.60 -4.35
C PRO A 14 7.05 7.48 -5.40
N VAL A 15 5.80 7.83 -5.14
CA VAL A 15 5.02 8.80 -5.93
C VAL A 15 4.90 10.07 -5.11
N ALA A 16 5.34 11.18 -5.68
CA ALA A 16 5.12 12.49 -5.07
C ALA A 16 3.64 12.87 -5.26
N LEU A 17 2.95 13.13 -4.15
CA LEU A 17 1.62 13.71 -4.14
C LEU A 17 1.71 15.20 -3.83
N LYS A 18 0.85 16.00 -4.46
CA LYS A 18 0.69 17.39 -4.04
C LYS A 18 -0.04 17.44 -2.69
N PRO A 19 0.15 18.50 -1.89
CA PRO A 19 -0.64 18.72 -0.69
C PRO A 19 -2.14 18.69 -1.00
N ALA A 20 -2.92 18.00 -0.17
CA ALA A 20 -4.38 17.80 -0.31
C ALA A 20 -4.83 17.04 -1.58
N GLU A 21 -3.92 16.44 -2.35
CA GLU A 21 -4.28 15.52 -3.43
C GLU A 21 -4.81 14.20 -2.85
N PRO A 22 -5.94 13.67 -3.35
CA PRO A 22 -6.46 12.39 -2.89
C PRO A 22 -5.46 11.26 -3.18
N LEU A 23 -5.47 10.22 -2.34
CA LEU A 23 -4.63 9.06 -2.55
C LEU A 23 -5.04 8.35 -3.86
N PRO A 24 -4.11 8.12 -4.79
CA PRO A 24 -4.41 7.48 -6.06
C PRO A 24 -4.74 6.00 -5.86
N ILE A 25 -5.79 5.55 -6.54
CA ILE A 25 -6.31 4.18 -6.47
C ILE A 25 -6.10 3.51 -7.83
N GLY A 26 -5.61 2.28 -7.83
CA GLY A 26 -5.43 1.47 -9.02
C GLY A 26 -4.41 0.35 -8.85
N ALA A 27 -4.43 -0.62 -9.77
CA ALA A 27 -3.62 -1.84 -9.65
C ALA A 27 -2.12 -1.60 -9.50
N MET A 28 -1.60 -0.50 -10.06
CA MET A 28 -0.19 -0.11 -9.99
C MET A 28 0.20 0.65 -8.71
N TYR A 29 -0.77 1.14 -7.94
CA TYR A 29 -0.54 1.92 -6.73
C TYR A 29 -0.56 1.05 -5.48
N TYR A 30 0.39 1.32 -4.60
CA TYR A 30 0.59 0.66 -3.32
C TYR A 30 0.81 1.71 -2.24
N TYR A 31 0.44 1.38 -1.02
CA TYR A 31 0.66 2.20 0.15
C TYR A 31 1.69 1.52 1.05
N GLU A 32 2.78 2.22 1.33
CA GLU A 32 3.77 1.82 2.32
C GLU A 32 3.45 2.50 3.64
N CYS A 33 3.21 1.72 4.69
CA CYS A 33 3.05 2.27 6.04
C CYS A 33 4.39 2.79 6.56
N LEU A 34 4.43 4.03 7.04
CA LEU A 34 5.66 4.66 7.53
C LEU A 34 6.16 4.07 8.87
N ASP A 35 5.28 3.41 9.62
CA ASP A 35 5.61 2.88 10.95
C ASP A 35 6.23 1.49 10.92
N CYS A 36 5.71 0.62 10.06
CA CYS A 36 6.11 -0.79 9.99
C CYS A 36 6.64 -1.21 8.62
N GLN A 37 6.71 -0.28 7.66
CA GLN A 37 7.20 -0.48 6.29
C GLN A 37 6.44 -1.55 5.48
N GLY A 38 5.33 -2.06 6.01
CA GLY A 38 4.43 -2.98 5.32
C GLY A 38 3.78 -2.29 4.12
N ILE A 39 3.71 -3.01 3.01
CA ILE A 39 3.18 -2.53 1.73
C ILE A 39 1.87 -3.25 1.43
N VAL A 40 0.81 -2.51 1.14
CA VAL A 40 -0.50 -3.02 0.72
C VAL A 40 -0.89 -2.38 -0.60
N ASN A 41 -1.47 -3.15 -1.53
CA ASN A 41 -1.97 -2.58 -2.79
C ASN A 41 -3.16 -1.64 -2.50
N SER A 42 -3.38 -0.62 -3.32
CA SER A 42 -4.51 0.31 -3.16
C SER A 42 -5.88 -0.35 -3.44
N VAL A 43 -5.90 -1.45 -4.21
CA VAL A 43 -7.08 -2.26 -4.56
C VAL A 43 -6.82 -3.75 -4.30
N PRO A 44 -6.57 -4.16 -3.04
CA PRO A 44 -6.23 -5.55 -2.72
C PRO A 44 -7.45 -6.46 -2.93
N HIS A 45 -7.35 -7.40 -3.85
CA HIS A 45 -8.43 -8.38 -4.09
C HIS A 45 -8.43 -9.51 -3.04
N THR A 46 -7.26 -9.87 -2.53
CA THR A 46 -7.09 -10.83 -1.43
C THR A 46 -6.86 -10.10 -0.11
N PRO A 47 -7.18 -10.71 1.06
CA PRO A 47 -6.91 -10.11 2.35
C PRO A 47 -5.43 -9.76 2.53
N ALA A 48 -5.16 -8.47 2.75
CA ALA A 48 -3.84 -7.92 2.95
C ALA A 48 -3.88 -6.90 4.10
N GLN A 49 -2.87 -6.92 4.96
CA GLN A 49 -2.71 -5.90 6.00
C GLN A 49 -1.23 -5.65 6.26
N CYS A 50 -0.90 -4.43 6.69
CA CYS A 50 0.42 -4.17 7.25
C CYS A 50 0.52 -4.69 8.71
N PRO A 51 1.73 -4.96 9.24
CA PRO A 51 1.91 -5.48 10.59
C PRO A 51 1.27 -4.65 11.70
N CYS A 52 1.27 -3.31 11.61
CA CYS A 52 0.70 -2.45 12.65
C CYS A 52 -0.81 -2.18 12.48
N GLY A 53 -1.42 -2.64 11.39
CA GLY A 53 -2.85 -2.45 11.12
C GLY A 53 -3.25 -1.03 10.68
N ASN A 54 -2.30 -0.17 10.29
CA ASN A 54 -2.65 1.12 9.65
C ASN A 54 -3.31 0.93 8.29
N LEU A 55 -2.88 -0.10 7.56
CA LEU A 55 -3.36 -0.48 6.23
C LEU A 55 -3.95 -1.88 6.31
N SER A 56 -5.19 -2.03 5.86
CA SER A 56 -5.87 -3.32 5.74
C SER A 56 -6.83 -3.30 4.57
N GLY A 57 -7.00 -4.40 3.85
CA GLY A 57 -7.90 -4.40 2.71
C GLY A 57 -8.18 -5.78 2.15
N ALA A 58 -9.29 -5.87 1.43
CA ALA A 58 -9.75 -7.03 0.70
C ALA A 58 -10.82 -6.60 -0.32
N ALA A 59 -11.22 -7.49 -1.23
CA ALA A 59 -12.33 -7.26 -2.16
C ALA A 59 -12.22 -5.95 -2.98
N GLY A 60 -10.99 -5.56 -3.34
CA GLY A 60 -10.70 -4.39 -4.16
C GLY A 60 -10.71 -3.06 -3.39
N LYS A 61 -10.75 -3.09 -2.05
CA LYS A 61 -10.75 -1.90 -1.21
C LYS A 61 -9.68 -1.99 -0.14
N VAL A 62 -9.05 -0.85 0.15
CA VAL A 62 -8.15 -0.67 1.27
C VAL A 62 -8.73 0.34 2.24
N GLU A 63 -8.68 0.00 3.51
CA GLU A 63 -8.99 0.84 4.64
C GLU A 63 -7.68 1.38 5.22
N ILE A 64 -7.70 2.67 5.55
CA ILE A 64 -6.55 3.41 6.03
C ILE A 64 -6.96 4.06 7.34
N ARG A 65 -6.30 3.67 8.43
CA ARG A 65 -6.59 4.22 9.76
C ARG A 65 -6.07 5.65 9.90
N ASP A 66 -4.83 5.89 9.47
CA ASP A 66 -4.19 7.20 9.47
C ASP A 66 -3.50 7.47 8.11
N PRO A 67 -4.06 8.35 7.28
CA PRO A 67 -3.52 8.68 5.96
C PRO A 67 -2.22 9.48 6.02
N ASN A 68 -1.85 10.06 7.17
CA ASN A 68 -0.57 10.76 7.34
C ASN A 68 0.59 9.81 7.63
N ARG A 69 0.29 8.54 7.93
CA ARG A 69 1.28 7.50 8.30
C ARG A 69 1.52 6.51 7.17
N LEU A 70 1.38 6.97 5.93
CA LEU A 70 1.70 6.21 4.73
C LEU A 70 2.41 7.07 3.69
N ARG A 71 3.05 6.40 2.74
CA ARG A 71 3.44 6.99 1.47
C ARG A 71 2.91 6.18 0.30
N VAL A 72 2.68 6.85 -0.82
CA VAL A 72 2.25 6.21 -2.05
C VAL A 72 3.46 5.74 -2.86
N MET A 73 3.35 4.52 -3.35
CA MET A 73 4.35 3.85 -4.15
C MET A 73 3.70 3.34 -5.44
N THR A 74 4.48 3.25 -6.52
CA THR A 74 4.15 2.39 -7.66
C THR A 74 4.95 1.09 -7.57
N GLY A 75 4.33 -0.02 -7.95
CA GLY A 75 5.00 -1.33 -8.00
C GLY A 75 5.17 -1.81 -9.44
N LYS A 76 6.40 -2.23 -9.80
CA LYS A 76 6.69 -2.89 -11.08
C LYS A 76 7.26 -4.29 -10.80
N LEU A 77 6.79 -5.31 -11.51
CA LEU A 77 7.34 -6.66 -11.40
C LEU A 77 8.85 -6.67 -11.67
N LYS A 78 9.59 -7.48 -10.91
CA LYS A 78 11.05 -7.62 -11.05
C LYS A 78 11.46 -8.41 -12.26
#